data_AF-A0AAV5HGI4-F1
#
_entry.id   AF-A0AAV5HGI4-F1
#
_cell.length_a   1.000
_cell.length_b   1.000
_cell.length_c   1.000
_cell.angle_alpha   90.00
_cell.angle_beta   90.00
_cell.angle_gamma   90.00
#
_symmetry.space_group_name_H-M   'P 1'
#
loop_
_entity.id
_entity.type
_entity.pdbx_description
1 polymer ?
#
loop_
_entity_poly.entity_id
_entity_poly.type
_entity_poly.pdbx_seq_one_letter_code
_entity_poly.pdbx_strand_id
1 'polypeptide(L)'
;MNERRNYYNVIKSIPVLLLLLLSLSGCGNQNNNSSTANSNKETDVPEIYTEFKESYDGEIKRLDGFEGKTYYSYGLWGENSEYMHDTTVYLENNMLHTFLSFTNNMGKQFNFTLVIFDNYKQIDFEVDGKSMRQCTVNIKNDTDINIPITISSLEEGKHDLVFALFLDTYMELTEEERLQTGGTALRCLAVVGGKEDFTNKFTYQEFDMIEARTNGIVINKFNENEYFIEAGNLDGETESSAIIFMDNFEQINLLNTQSYPYDLVSLDSGKEIMISLEEYLKKISKDNKPHEISAICIRKAGIDGDIYKGGVFFTQRILSDTYTE
;
A
#
# COMPACT_ATOMS: atom_id res chain seq x y z
N MET A 1 48.28 64.42 -22.93
CA MET A 1 49.49 63.97 -23.65
C MET A 1 49.11 62.77 -24.50
N ASN A 2 49.23 62.94 -25.82
CA ASN A 2 49.57 61.98 -26.89
C ASN A 2 49.18 60.50 -26.74
N GLU A 3 48.73 59.78 -27.76
CA GLU A 3 48.47 60.05 -29.18
C GLU A 3 47.77 58.80 -29.74
N ARG A 4 47.03 59.00 -30.83
CA ARG A 4 46.48 57.95 -31.70
C ARG A 4 47.61 57.15 -32.36
N ARG A 5 47.34 55.89 -32.69
CA ARG A 5 47.76 55.31 -33.98
C ARG A 5 46.61 54.53 -34.61
N ASN A 6 46.07 55.15 -35.66
CA ASN A 6 45.38 54.46 -36.74
C ASN A 6 46.42 53.71 -37.58
N TYR A 7 46.07 52.53 -38.10
CA TYR A 7 46.50 52.15 -39.44
C TYR A 7 45.32 51.59 -40.24
N TYR A 8 45.26 52.06 -41.48
CA TYR A 8 44.21 51.89 -42.47
C TYR A 8 44.24 50.52 -43.16
N ASN A 9 43.03 50.02 -43.46
CA ASN A 9 42.55 49.24 -44.61
C ASN A 9 43.54 48.76 -45.67
N VAL A 10 43.39 47.49 -46.09
CA VAL A 10 43.27 47.14 -47.52
C VAL A 10 42.15 46.13 -47.72
N ILE A 11 41.17 46.56 -48.52
CA ILE A 11 40.05 45.81 -49.07
C ILE A 11 40.55 45.01 -50.28
N LYS A 12 40.16 43.73 -50.40
CA LYS A 12 39.94 43.10 -51.72
C LYS A 12 38.62 42.34 -51.71
N SER A 13 37.80 42.72 -52.68
CA SER A 13 36.42 42.34 -52.92
C SER A 13 36.32 41.11 -53.85
N ILE A 14 35.44 40.15 -53.51
CA ILE A 14 34.30 39.60 -54.31
C ILE A 14 34.66 38.83 -55.62
N PRO A 15 34.10 37.61 -55.92
CA PRO A 15 32.66 37.36 -56.07
C PRO A 15 32.06 36.14 -55.36
N VAL A 16 30.87 36.30 -54.77
CA VAL A 16 29.53 36.00 -55.35
C VAL A 16 29.33 34.51 -55.63
N LEU A 17 28.62 33.83 -54.73
CA LEU A 17 27.52 32.97 -55.17
C LEU A 17 26.29 33.27 -54.31
N LEU A 18 25.39 34.00 -54.94
CA LEU A 18 24.05 34.30 -54.52
C LEU A 18 23.21 33.04 -54.73
N LEU A 19 22.57 32.53 -53.69
CA LEU A 19 21.25 31.90 -53.83
C LEU A 19 20.47 32.20 -52.55
N LEU A 20 19.96 33.43 -52.56
CA LEU A 20 18.84 33.87 -51.78
C LEU A 20 17.57 33.30 -52.43
N LEU A 21 16.53 33.40 -51.62
CA LEU A 21 15.11 33.39 -51.95
C LEU A 21 14.40 32.07 -51.62
N LEU A 22 13.31 32.07 -50.84
CA LEU A 22 12.59 33.17 -50.18
C LEU A 22 11.48 32.49 -49.36
N SER A 23 11.38 32.87 -48.09
CA SER A 23 10.18 33.45 -47.44
C SER A 23 8.86 32.66 -47.53
N LEU A 24 8.15 32.49 -46.42
CA LEU A 24 7.12 33.41 -45.89
C LEU A 24 6.51 32.63 -44.70
N SER A 25 6.12 33.11 -43.53
CA SER A 25 5.99 34.40 -42.82
C SER A 25 5.72 33.98 -41.35
N GLY A 26 6.12 34.65 -40.28
CA GLY A 26 6.36 36.07 -40.07
C GLY A 26 5.16 36.75 -39.44
N CYS A 27 5.23 36.98 -38.11
CA CYS A 27 4.64 38.03 -37.24
C CYS A 27 4.27 37.40 -35.88
N GLY A 28 4.88 37.72 -34.73
CA GLY A 28 5.12 39.05 -34.12
C GLY A 28 3.92 39.39 -33.20
N ASN A 29 4.00 39.83 -31.94
CA ASN A 29 5.03 40.60 -31.24
C ASN A 29 4.73 40.66 -29.71
N GLN A 30 5.77 40.59 -28.88
CA GLN A 30 6.04 41.23 -27.56
C GLN A 30 5.11 41.16 -26.31
N ASN A 31 5.75 40.65 -25.24
CA ASN A 31 5.95 41.21 -23.87
C ASN A 31 5.02 40.86 -22.68
N ASN A 32 5.71 40.35 -21.65
CA ASN A 32 5.54 40.53 -20.19
C ASN A 32 4.33 39.93 -19.47
N ASN A 33 4.53 38.83 -18.74
CA ASN A 33 4.65 38.83 -17.27
C ASN A 33 4.54 37.39 -16.71
N SER A 34 5.41 37.12 -15.73
CA SER A 34 5.26 36.15 -14.64
C SER A 34 4.28 34.99 -14.84
N SER A 35 4.83 33.82 -15.14
CA SER A 35 4.33 32.60 -14.52
C SER A 35 5.52 31.95 -13.82
N THR A 36 5.43 32.01 -12.50
CA THR A 36 6.10 31.14 -11.54
C THR A 36 6.53 29.83 -12.18
N ALA A 37 7.82 29.54 -12.08
CA ALA A 37 8.30 28.18 -12.18
C ALA A 37 7.55 27.36 -11.13
N ASN A 38 6.43 26.75 -11.50
CA ASN A 38 5.93 25.59 -10.81
C ASN A 38 6.99 24.52 -11.04
N SER A 39 7.93 24.44 -10.09
CA SER A 39 8.65 23.20 -9.86
C SER A 39 7.61 22.10 -9.87
N ASN A 40 7.71 21.19 -10.85
CA ASN A 40 6.97 19.94 -10.82
C ASN A 40 7.16 19.37 -9.42
N LYS A 41 6.11 19.41 -8.59
CA LYS A 41 6.05 18.67 -7.35
C LYS A 41 5.97 17.24 -7.84
N GLU A 42 7.12 16.59 -7.96
CA GLU A 42 7.25 15.19 -8.27
C GLU A 42 6.44 14.46 -7.18
N THR A 43 5.20 14.11 -7.50
CA THR A 43 4.38 13.29 -6.64
C THR A 43 4.95 11.89 -6.73
N ASP A 44 5.47 11.37 -5.61
CA ASP A 44 5.94 9.98 -5.42
C ASP A 44 4.75 8.98 -5.58
N VAL A 45 4.08 9.00 -6.73
CA VAL A 45 3.01 8.04 -7.06
C VAL A 45 3.69 6.75 -7.53
N PRO A 46 3.42 5.60 -6.92
CA PRO A 46 4.01 4.34 -7.36
C PRO A 46 3.56 3.98 -8.78
N GLU A 47 4.29 3.06 -9.41
CA GLU A 47 3.85 2.43 -10.64
C GLU A 47 2.50 1.73 -10.41
N ILE A 48 1.51 2.04 -11.25
CA ILE A 48 0.17 1.45 -11.18
C ILE A 48 0.03 0.42 -12.30
N TYR A 49 -0.05 -0.85 -11.92
CA TYR A 49 -0.19 -1.97 -12.86
C TYR A 49 -1.63 -2.08 -13.35
N THR A 50 -1.79 -2.50 -14.61
CA THR A 50 -3.11 -2.75 -15.22
C THR A 50 -3.20 -4.13 -15.88
N GLU A 51 -2.06 -4.80 -16.03
CA GLU A 51 -1.91 -6.12 -16.63
C GLU A 51 -0.61 -6.76 -16.11
N PHE A 52 -0.52 -8.08 -16.24
CA PHE A 52 0.64 -8.88 -15.83
C PHE A 52 1.04 -9.83 -16.96
N LYS A 53 2.33 -10.17 -17.02
CA LYS A 53 2.88 -11.03 -18.06
C LYS A 53 2.49 -12.49 -17.86
N GLU A 54 2.52 -12.94 -16.62
CA GLU A 54 2.12 -14.29 -16.27
C GLU A 54 0.60 -14.41 -16.20
N SER A 55 0.06 -15.39 -16.93
CA SER A 55 -1.37 -15.68 -16.93
C SER A 55 -1.71 -16.74 -15.90
N TYR A 56 -2.87 -16.58 -15.26
CA TYR A 56 -3.47 -17.63 -14.44
C TYR A 56 -4.42 -18.47 -15.31
N ASP A 57 -4.10 -19.75 -15.47
CA ASP A 57 -4.87 -20.68 -16.31
C ASP A 57 -6.01 -21.38 -15.54
N GLY A 58 -6.22 -21.02 -14.26
CA GLY A 58 -7.25 -21.59 -13.41
C GLY A 58 -8.65 -21.00 -13.60
N GLU A 59 -9.66 -21.71 -13.10
CA GLU A 59 -11.06 -21.26 -13.19
C GLU A 59 -11.33 -20.14 -12.17
N ILE A 60 -11.56 -18.92 -12.66
CA ILE A 60 -12.02 -17.80 -11.84
C ILE A 60 -13.53 -17.90 -11.69
N LYS A 61 -13.99 -18.24 -10.49
CA LYS A 61 -15.42 -18.31 -10.18
C LYS A 61 -15.95 -16.90 -9.88
N ARG A 62 -16.70 -16.33 -10.82
CA ARG A 62 -17.55 -15.18 -10.53
C ARG A 62 -18.65 -15.60 -9.55
N LEU A 63 -19.08 -14.67 -8.70
CA LEU A 63 -20.13 -14.95 -7.72
C LEU A 63 -21.48 -15.19 -8.41
N ASP A 64 -21.98 -16.41 -8.35
CA ASP A 64 -23.32 -16.77 -8.83
C ASP A 64 -24.41 -15.97 -8.07
N GLY A 65 -25.44 -15.52 -8.78
CA GLY A 65 -26.58 -14.78 -8.18
C GLY A 65 -26.36 -13.28 -7.97
N PHE A 66 -25.26 -12.73 -8.51
CA PHE A 66 -24.95 -11.30 -8.52
C PHE A 66 -25.16 -10.63 -9.89
N GLU A 67 -25.88 -11.27 -10.81
CA GLU A 67 -26.27 -10.67 -12.08
C GLU A 67 -27.01 -9.33 -11.87
N GLY A 68 -26.52 -8.27 -12.53
CA GLY A 68 -27.10 -6.92 -12.42
C GLY A 68 -26.85 -6.20 -11.10
N LYS A 69 -26.02 -6.75 -10.20
CA LYS A 69 -25.61 -6.09 -8.94
C LYS A 69 -24.18 -5.61 -9.03
N THR A 70 -23.87 -4.55 -8.30
CA THR A 70 -22.50 -4.08 -8.12
C THR A 70 -21.79 -4.94 -7.08
N TYR A 71 -20.62 -5.49 -7.44
CA TYR A 71 -19.79 -6.24 -6.51
C TYR A 71 -18.32 -6.18 -6.93
N TYR A 72 -17.45 -6.52 -5.98
CA TYR A 72 -16.12 -6.98 -6.28
C TYR A 72 -15.88 -8.29 -5.53
N SER A 73 -14.98 -9.11 -6.03
CA SER A 73 -14.59 -10.37 -5.38
C SER A 73 -13.10 -10.60 -5.54
N TYR A 74 -12.51 -11.30 -4.59
CA TYR A 74 -11.09 -11.58 -4.56
C TYR A 74 -10.84 -12.99 -4.01
N GLY A 75 -9.75 -13.61 -4.44
CA GLY A 75 -9.36 -14.95 -4.01
C GLY A 75 -7.88 -15.20 -4.19
N LEU A 76 -7.32 -16.03 -3.31
CA LEU A 76 -5.93 -16.48 -3.38
C LEU A 76 -5.90 -17.90 -3.92
N TRP A 77 -5.12 -18.14 -4.98
CA TRP A 77 -5.09 -19.41 -5.68
C TRP A 77 -3.66 -19.92 -5.86
N GLY A 78 -3.44 -21.21 -5.60
CA GLY A 78 -2.18 -21.86 -5.94
C GLY A 78 -2.08 -22.16 -7.45
N GLU A 79 -0.90 -22.58 -7.90
CA GLU A 79 -0.63 -22.94 -9.31
C GLU A 79 -1.64 -23.96 -9.87
N ASN A 80 -2.10 -24.88 -9.04
CA ASN A 80 -3.04 -25.94 -9.43
C ASN A 80 -4.52 -25.56 -9.26
N SER A 81 -4.83 -24.25 -9.21
CA SER A 81 -6.18 -23.72 -8.95
C SER A 81 -6.77 -24.11 -7.59
N GLU A 82 -5.92 -24.41 -6.62
CA GLU A 82 -6.33 -24.67 -5.24
C GLU A 82 -6.62 -23.34 -4.52
N TYR A 83 -7.78 -23.24 -3.87
CA TYR A 83 -8.12 -22.06 -3.08
C TYR A 83 -7.31 -22.03 -1.79
N MET A 84 -6.61 -20.94 -1.52
CA MET A 84 -5.61 -20.87 -0.44
C MET A 84 -6.07 -20.10 0.79
N HIS A 85 -7.09 -19.24 0.70
CA HIS A 85 -7.52 -18.45 1.86
C HIS A 85 -8.10 -19.34 2.96
N ASP A 86 -7.64 -19.11 4.19
CA ASP A 86 -7.93 -19.85 5.41
C ASP A 86 -7.54 -21.34 5.31
N THR A 87 -6.52 -21.64 4.49
CA THR A 87 -5.96 -22.99 4.35
C THR A 87 -4.51 -23.06 4.81
N THR A 88 -4.01 -24.29 4.94
CA THR A 88 -2.59 -24.58 5.15
C THR A 88 -1.99 -25.14 3.87
N VAL A 89 -0.86 -24.56 3.45
CA VAL A 89 -0.10 -24.94 2.26
C VAL A 89 1.28 -25.40 2.70
N TYR A 90 1.69 -26.58 2.24
CA TYR A 90 2.98 -27.19 2.56
C TYR A 90 3.95 -26.95 1.40
N LEU A 91 5.09 -26.34 1.69
CA LEU A 91 6.07 -25.92 0.72
C LEU A 91 7.33 -26.78 0.82
N GLU A 92 7.71 -27.44 -0.28
CA GLU A 92 8.93 -28.25 -0.36
C GLU A 92 10.19 -27.39 -0.65
N ASN A 93 10.02 -26.23 -1.29
CA ASN A 93 11.13 -25.44 -1.86
C ASN A 93 11.27 -24.03 -1.27
N ASN A 94 10.77 -23.77 -0.07
CA ASN A 94 10.86 -22.46 0.63
C ASN A 94 10.33 -21.27 -0.19
N MET A 95 9.48 -21.56 -1.18
CA MET A 95 8.96 -20.60 -2.13
C MET A 95 7.47 -20.85 -2.26
N LEU A 96 6.69 -19.78 -2.12
CA LEU A 96 5.28 -19.79 -2.46
C LEU A 96 5.10 -19.02 -3.76
N HIS A 97 4.50 -19.66 -4.74
CA HIS A 97 4.01 -19.00 -5.95
C HIS A 97 2.48 -19.14 -6.00
N THR A 98 1.79 -18.01 -6.15
CA THR A 98 0.33 -17.91 -6.02
C THR A 98 -0.22 -16.78 -6.89
N PHE A 99 -1.52 -16.83 -7.15
CA PHE A 99 -2.25 -15.82 -7.89
C PHE A 99 -3.30 -15.17 -6.98
N LEU A 100 -3.24 -13.84 -6.89
CA LEU A 100 -4.35 -13.06 -6.36
C LEU A 100 -5.28 -12.71 -7.52
N SER A 101 -6.43 -13.35 -7.56
CA SER A 101 -7.48 -13.04 -8.53
C SER A 101 -8.43 -12.00 -7.96
N PHE A 102 -8.79 -11.01 -8.77
CA PHE A 102 -9.70 -9.95 -8.37
C PHE A 102 -10.67 -9.63 -9.51
N THR A 103 -11.96 -9.60 -9.21
CA THR A 103 -13.04 -9.21 -10.13
C THR A 103 -13.60 -7.86 -9.70
N ASN A 104 -13.72 -6.92 -10.63
CA ASN A 104 -14.41 -5.66 -10.42
C ASN A 104 -15.67 -5.57 -11.29
N ASN A 105 -16.82 -5.50 -10.64
CA ASN A 105 -18.12 -5.21 -11.25
C ASN A 105 -18.85 -4.12 -10.42
N MET A 106 -18.13 -3.08 -9.99
CA MET A 106 -18.67 -2.02 -9.13
C MET A 106 -19.35 -0.88 -9.90
N GLY A 107 -19.38 -0.95 -11.24
CA GLY A 107 -19.81 0.14 -12.12
C GLY A 107 -18.74 1.24 -12.30
N LYS A 108 -17.58 1.12 -11.65
CA LYS A 108 -16.45 2.05 -11.73
C LYS A 108 -15.12 1.32 -11.66
N GLN A 109 -14.08 1.91 -12.25
CA GLN A 109 -12.71 1.45 -12.02
C GLN A 109 -12.22 1.92 -10.64
N PHE A 110 -11.29 1.18 -10.06
CA PHE A 110 -10.59 1.61 -8.84
C PHE A 110 -9.16 1.08 -8.80
N ASN A 111 -8.36 1.67 -7.91
CA ASN A 111 -7.03 1.19 -7.59
C ASN A 111 -7.06 0.46 -6.24
N PHE A 112 -6.24 -0.56 -6.09
CA PHE A 112 -5.91 -1.10 -4.77
C PHE A 112 -4.40 -1.27 -4.62
N THR A 113 -3.93 -1.24 -3.38
CA THR A 113 -2.53 -1.52 -3.05
C THR A 113 -2.45 -2.80 -2.24
N LEU A 114 -1.70 -3.77 -2.77
CA LEU A 114 -1.37 -5.03 -2.12
C LEU A 114 -0.09 -4.87 -1.28
N VAL A 115 -0.15 -5.32 -0.04
CA VAL A 115 0.99 -5.52 0.85
C VAL A 115 0.91 -6.92 1.46
N ILE A 116 2.07 -7.57 1.67
CA ILE A 116 2.14 -8.91 2.25
C ILE A 116 2.90 -8.87 3.57
N PHE A 117 2.33 -9.54 4.57
CA PHE A 117 2.95 -9.77 5.86
C PHE A 117 3.25 -11.25 6.05
N ASP A 118 4.44 -11.56 6.53
CA ASP A 118 4.81 -12.86 7.09
C ASP A 118 4.95 -12.69 8.60
N ASN A 119 4.11 -13.41 9.35
CA ASN A 119 4.07 -13.33 10.81
C ASN A 119 3.99 -11.86 11.28
N TYR A 120 3.12 -11.07 10.62
CA TYR A 120 2.82 -9.66 10.90
C TYR A 120 3.95 -8.67 10.60
N LYS A 121 5.05 -9.14 10.01
CA LYS A 121 6.11 -8.31 9.47
C LYS A 121 5.90 -8.17 7.97
N GLN A 122 5.88 -6.95 7.47
CA GLN A 122 5.83 -6.68 6.04
C GLN A 122 7.07 -7.26 5.38
N ILE A 123 6.88 -7.95 4.27
CA ILE A 123 7.94 -8.57 3.50
C ILE A 123 7.98 -8.03 2.07
N ASP A 124 9.12 -8.19 1.44
CA ASP A 124 9.23 -8.00 0.00
C ASP A 124 8.67 -9.24 -0.69
N PHE A 125 8.04 -9.04 -1.83
CA PHE A 125 7.50 -10.10 -2.69
C PHE A 125 7.76 -9.74 -4.15
N GLU A 126 7.63 -10.72 -5.03
CA GLU A 126 7.83 -10.52 -6.46
C GLU A 126 6.48 -10.53 -7.19
N VAL A 127 6.33 -9.60 -8.12
CA VAL A 127 5.26 -9.59 -9.12
C VAL A 127 5.90 -9.48 -10.49
N ASP A 128 5.60 -10.41 -11.41
CA ASP A 128 6.25 -10.52 -12.72
C ASP A 128 7.81 -10.52 -12.64
N GLY A 129 8.36 -11.16 -11.59
CA GLY A 129 9.80 -11.25 -11.32
C GLY A 129 10.45 -9.95 -10.85
N LYS A 130 9.67 -8.91 -10.52
CA LYS A 130 10.16 -7.67 -9.90
C LYS A 130 9.89 -7.71 -8.41
N SER A 131 10.96 -7.69 -7.62
CA SER A 131 10.86 -7.54 -6.16
C SER A 131 10.33 -6.15 -5.79
N MET A 132 9.32 -6.11 -4.92
CA MET A 132 8.66 -4.91 -4.45
C MET A 132 8.11 -5.10 -3.04
N ARG A 133 7.88 -3.98 -2.35
CA ARG A 133 7.36 -3.93 -0.98
C ARG A 133 5.84 -3.79 -0.93
N GLN A 134 5.28 -3.23 -2.00
CA GLN A 134 3.86 -3.01 -2.24
C GLN A 134 3.60 -3.03 -3.75
N CYS A 135 2.39 -3.41 -4.15
CA CYS A 135 1.97 -3.44 -5.56
C CYS A 135 0.63 -2.72 -5.71
N THR A 136 0.61 -1.61 -6.46
CA THR A 136 -0.63 -0.87 -6.73
C THR A 136 -1.18 -1.27 -8.09
N VAL A 137 -2.45 -1.64 -8.13
CA VAL A 137 -3.11 -2.19 -9.33
C VAL A 137 -4.41 -1.45 -9.59
N ASN A 138 -4.62 -1.03 -10.84
CA ASN A 138 -5.88 -0.48 -11.31
C ASN A 138 -6.72 -1.59 -11.96
N ILE A 139 -7.96 -1.76 -11.51
CA ILE A 139 -8.91 -2.69 -12.11
C ILE A 139 -10.03 -1.90 -12.76
N LYS A 140 -10.22 -2.08 -14.07
CA LYS A 140 -11.33 -1.51 -14.82
C LYS A 140 -12.66 -2.15 -14.41
N ASN A 141 -13.75 -1.43 -14.59
CA ASN A 141 -15.07 -2.03 -14.42
C ASN A 141 -15.29 -3.19 -15.41
N ASP A 142 -16.02 -4.22 -14.97
CA ASP A 142 -16.35 -5.43 -15.72
C ASP A 142 -15.12 -6.24 -16.16
N THR A 143 -14.03 -6.15 -15.39
CA THR A 143 -12.79 -6.89 -15.67
C THR A 143 -12.33 -7.74 -14.50
N ASP A 144 -11.56 -8.76 -14.84
CA ASP A 144 -10.84 -9.61 -13.91
C ASP A 144 -9.35 -9.35 -14.08
N ILE A 145 -8.59 -9.40 -12.98
CA ILE A 145 -7.14 -9.34 -12.98
C ILE A 145 -6.58 -10.46 -12.12
N ASN A 146 -5.45 -11.03 -12.54
CA ASN A 146 -4.72 -12.03 -11.78
C ASN A 146 -3.31 -11.52 -11.57
N ILE A 147 -2.93 -11.33 -10.32
CA ILE A 147 -1.60 -10.85 -9.95
C ILE A 147 -0.76 -12.08 -9.62
N PRO A 148 0.29 -12.38 -10.39
CA PRO A 148 1.26 -13.40 -10.04
C PRO A 148 2.09 -12.89 -8.87
N ILE A 149 2.16 -13.66 -7.79
CA ILE A 149 2.88 -13.31 -6.57
C ILE A 149 3.85 -14.45 -6.26
N THR A 150 5.12 -14.10 -6.10
CA THR A 150 6.12 -15.03 -5.57
C THR A 150 6.68 -14.51 -4.26
N ILE A 151 6.66 -15.35 -3.24
CA ILE A 151 7.35 -15.12 -1.96
C ILE A 151 8.49 -16.12 -1.90
N SER A 152 9.71 -15.62 -2.07
CA SER A 152 10.93 -16.42 -2.11
C SER A 152 11.62 -16.43 -0.75
N SER A 153 12.39 -17.50 -0.48
CA SER A 153 13.26 -17.60 0.70
C SER A 153 12.53 -17.56 2.05
N LEU A 154 11.34 -18.18 2.12
CA LEU A 154 10.72 -18.44 3.41
C LEU A 154 11.64 -19.34 4.24
N GLU A 155 11.88 -18.98 5.50
CA GLU A 155 12.68 -19.80 6.41
C GLU A 155 11.96 -21.13 6.71
N GLU A 156 12.65 -22.10 7.30
CA GLU A 156 11.98 -23.32 7.76
C GLU A 156 11.06 -22.99 8.93
N GLY A 157 9.77 -23.34 8.84
CA GLY A 157 8.80 -22.97 9.87
C GLY A 157 7.38 -22.77 9.37
N LYS A 158 6.56 -22.23 10.28
CA LYS A 158 5.19 -21.80 10.03
C LYS A 158 5.15 -20.29 9.78
N HIS A 159 4.54 -19.92 8.66
CA HIS A 159 4.42 -18.55 8.18
C HIS A 159 2.96 -18.19 8.07
N ASP A 160 2.51 -17.29 8.94
CA ASP A 160 1.18 -16.71 8.81
C ASP A 160 1.22 -15.59 7.78
N LEU A 161 0.83 -15.92 6.55
CA LEU A 161 0.88 -15.00 5.42
C LEU A 161 -0.43 -14.24 5.32
N VAL A 162 -0.36 -12.92 5.38
CA VAL A 162 -1.51 -12.02 5.24
C VAL A 162 -1.30 -11.11 4.03
N PHE A 163 -2.18 -11.26 3.04
CA PHE A 163 -2.24 -10.47 1.82
C PHE A 163 -3.26 -9.35 2.05
N ALA A 164 -2.79 -8.18 2.47
CA ALA A 164 -3.59 -7.01 2.76
C ALA A 164 -3.83 -6.17 1.50
N LEU A 165 -5.08 -5.78 1.28
CA LEU A 165 -5.57 -5.08 0.09
C LEU A 165 -6.23 -3.78 0.52
N PHE A 166 -5.54 -2.66 0.33
CA PHE A 166 -6.08 -1.33 0.58
C PHE A 166 -6.83 -0.85 -0.66
N LEU A 167 -8.10 -0.47 -0.53
CA LEU A 167 -8.95 -0.10 -1.65
C LEU A 167 -8.94 1.41 -1.89
N ASP A 168 -9.23 1.80 -3.13
CA ASP A 168 -9.29 3.18 -3.62
C ASP A 168 -8.00 4.00 -3.39
N THR A 169 -6.83 3.33 -3.35
CA THR A 169 -5.53 3.97 -3.09
C THR A 169 -5.05 4.79 -4.27
N TYR A 170 -4.42 5.95 -4.02
CA TYR A 170 -3.94 6.84 -5.08
C TYR A 170 -5.04 7.27 -6.06
N MET A 171 -6.27 7.42 -5.57
CA MET A 171 -7.41 7.96 -6.32
C MET A 171 -7.84 9.33 -5.79
N GLU A 172 -8.39 10.15 -6.67
CA GLU A 172 -9.11 11.36 -6.24
C GLU A 172 -10.47 10.95 -5.67
N LEU A 173 -10.63 11.16 -4.37
CA LEU A 173 -11.82 10.81 -3.60
C LEU A 173 -12.36 12.03 -2.86
N THR A 174 -13.68 12.16 -2.82
CA THR A 174 -14.37 13.12 -1.95
C THR A 174 -14.15 12.79 -0.47
N GLU A 175 -14.42 13.73 0.44
CA GLU A 175 -14.31 13.48 1.89
C GLU A 175 -15.21 12.34 2.35
N GLU A 176 -16.42 12.24 1.80
CA GLU A 176 -17.36 11.16 2.12
C GLU A 176 -16.83 9.80 1.63
N GLU A 177 -16.30 9.72 0.41
CA GLU A 177 -15.69 8.50 -0.11
C GLU A 177 -14.47 8.10 0.73
N ARG A 178 -13.63 9.05 1.13
CA ARG A 178 -12.46 8.80 2.00
C ARG A 178 -12.83 8.15 3.32
N LEU A 179 -13.95 8.55 3.93
CA LEU A 179 -14.44 7.95 5.18
C LEU A 179 -14.91 6.50 5.01
N GLN A 180 -15.26 6.09 3.79
CA GLN A 180 -15.71 4.73 3.47
C GLN A 180 -14.59 3.85 2.92
N THR A 181 -13.42 4.43 2.62
CA THR A 181 -12.26 3.65 2.21
C THR A 181 -11.80 2.74 3.33
N GLY A 182 -11.24 1.59 2.95
CA GLY A 182 -10.78 0.59 3.86
C GLY A 182 -9.98 -0.47 3.12
N GLY A 183 -9.88 -1.63 3.73
CA GLY A 183 -9.17 -2.74 3.12
C GLY A 183 -9.85 -4.07 3.36
N THR A 184 -9.30 -5.08 2.71
CA THR A 184 -9.61 -6.47 2.94
C THR A 184 -8.33 -7.29 2.99
N ALA A 185 -8.41 -8.53 3.44
CA ALA A 185 -7.27 -9.43 3.44
C ALA A 185 -7.65 -10.85 3.05
N LEU A 186 -6.66 -11.53 2.48
CA LEU A 186 -6.62 -12.98 2.37
C LEU A 186 -5.48 -13.48 3.28
N ARG A 187 -5.67 -14.62 3.93
CA ARG A 187 -4.72 -15.18 4.89
C ARG A 187 -4.52 -16.66 4.63
N CYS A 188 -3.29 -17.17 4.72
CA CYS A 188 -2.99 -18.59 4.63
C CYS A 188 -1.76 -18.99 5.46
N LEU A 189 -1.65 -20.28 5.81
CA LEU A 189 -0.53 -20.83 6.57
C LEU A 189 0.41 -21.48 5.58
N ALA A 190 1.58 -20.89 5.36
CA ALA A 190 2.64 -21.57 4.67
C ALA A 190 3.49 -22.36 5.69
N VAL A 191 3.68 -23.65 5.44
CA VAL A 191 4.54 -24.53 6.24
C VAL A 191 5.72 -24.96 5.38
N VAL A 192 6.91 -24.53 5.77
CA VAL A 192 8.17 -24.85 5.09
C VAL A 192 8.91 -25.89 5.91
N GLY A 193 9.28 -27.02 5.31
CA GLY A 193 9.99 -28.11 5.99
C GLY A 193 9.09 -29.20 6.61
N GLY A 194 9.68 -30.05 7.46
CA GLY A 194 9.04 -31.24 8.04
C GLY A 194 7.98 -30.92 9.12
N LYS A 195 7.00 -31.82 9.29
CA LYS A 195 5.76 -31.61 10.06
C LYS A 195 5.88 -31.47 11.60
N GLU A 196 7.06 -31.49 12.19
CA GLU A 196 7.19 -31.69 13.65
C GLU A 196 7.60 -30.43 14.42
N ASP A 197 6.61 -29.89 15.15
CA ASP A 197 6.63 -28.92 16.24
C ASP A 197 7.51 -27.67 16.09
N PHE A 198 6.83 -26.55 15.81
CA PHE A 198 7.45 -25.23 15.63
C PHE A 198 7.21 -24.33 16.84
N THR A 199 8.28 -23.65 17.26
CA THR A 199 8.31 -22.77 18.44
C THR A 199 8.24 -21.29 18.03
N ASN A 200 7.21 -20.88 17.28
CA ASN A 200 6.91 -19.44 17.19
C ASN A 200 6.26 -19.01 18.51
N LYS A 201 7.10 -18.77 19.52
CA LYS A 201 6.68 -18.13 20.76
C LYS A 201 6.60 -16.64 20.50
N PHE A 202 5.39 -16.20 20.17
CA PHE A 202 5.05 -14.79 20.18
C PHE A 202 5.17 -14.23 21.60
N THR A 203 5.78 -13.05 21.71
CA THR A 203 5.78 -12.28 22.96
C THR A 203 4.71 -11.22 22.85
N TYR A 204 3.80 -11.20 23.81
CA TYR A 204 2.73 -10.21 23.88
C TYR A 204 3.18 -9.02 24.72
N GLN A 205 2.95 -7.82 24.20
CA GLN A 205 3.18 -6.58 24.90
C GLN A 205 2.04 -6.29 25.86
N GLU A 206 2.38 -5.68 26.99
CA GLU A 206 1.42 -5.19 27.98
C GLU A 206 1.07 -3.74 27.69
N PHE A 207 -0.23 -3.44 27.67
CA PHE A 207 -0.78 -2.10 27.49
C PHE A 207 -1.78 -1.80 28.58
N ASP A 208 -1.91 -0.52 28.93
CA ASP A 208 -3.05 -0.05 29.71
C ASP A 208 -4.32 -0.19 28.88
N MET A 209 -5.28 -0.97 29.40
CA MET A 209 -6.55 -1.24 28.75
C MET A 209 -7.69 -0.44 29.36
N ILE A 210 -8.56 0.08 28.51
CA ILE A 210 -9.78 0.79 28.90
C ILE A 210 -11.02 0.04 28.43
N GLU A 211 -12.21 0.50 28.83
CA GLU A 211 -13.47 -0.06 28.35
C GLU A 211 -13.63 0.15 26.84
N ALA A 212 -13.89 -0.93 26.11
CA ALA A 212 -13.98 -0.90 24.66
C ALA A 212 -15.19 -0.12 24.16
N ARG A 213 -14.95 0.70 23.14
CA ARG A 213 -15.95 1.36 22.30
C ARG A 213 -15.90 0.83 20.87
N THR A 214 -14.78 0.23 20.49
CA THR A 214 -14.51 -0.28 19.14
C THR A 214 -14.42 -1.80 19.15
N ASN A 215 -14.94 -2.46 18.10
CA ASN A 215 -14.63 -3.86 17.78
C ASN A 215 -13.74 -3.89 16.52
N GLY A 216 -12.43 -4.10 16.68
CA GLY A 216 -11.47 -4.08 15.59
C GLY A 216 -10.45 -2.97 15.78
N ILE A 217 -10.24 -2.15 14.74
CA ILE A 217 -9.29 -1.02 14.78
C ILE A 217 -9.88 0.22 14.12
N VAL A 218 -9.62 1.39 14.71
CA VAL A 218 -10.04 2.67 14.16
C VAL A 218 -8.99 3.75 14.46
N ILE A 219 -8.71 4.61 13.49
CA ILE A 219 -8.02 5.88 13.75
C ILE A 219 -9.08 6.90 14.15
N ASN A 220 -8.98 7.49 15.34
CA ASN A 220 -9.89 8.49 15.87
C ASN A 220 -9.16 9.81 16.16
N LYS A 221 -9.95 10.88 16.27
CA LYS A 221 -9.49 12.24 16.57
C LYS A 221 -10.17 12.75 17.83
N PHE A 222 -9.39 13.12 18.83
CA PHE A 222 -9.85 13.73 20.08
C PHE A 222 -9.49 15.22 20.10
N ASN A 223 -10.39 16.06 20.63
CA ASN A 223 -10.20 17.51 20.79
C ASN A 223 -9.60 18.25 19.57
N GLU A 224 -10.04 17.88 18.36
CA GLU A 224 -9.65 18.50 17.09
C GLU A 224 -8.16 18.49 16.71
N ASN A 225 -7.25 17.97 17.55
CA ASN A 225 -5.80 17.99 17.27
C ASN A 225 -5.05 16.70 17.62
N GLU A 226 -5.65 15.80 18.40
CA GLU A 226 -4.95 14.62 18.89
C GLU A 226 -5.48 13.38 18.18
N TYR A 227 -4.62 12.72 17.39
CA TYR A 227 -4.97 11.48 16.71
C TYR A 227 -4.53 10.28 17.54
N PHE A 228 -5.41 9.29 17.64
CA PHE A 228 -5.18 8.04 18.32
C PHE A 228 -5.63 6.87 17.46
N ILE A 229 -5.00 5.72 17.67
CA ILE A 229 -5.50 4.44 17.19
C ILE A 229 -6.12 3.71 18.36
N GLU A 230 -7.36 3.29 18.17
CA GLU A 230 -8.08 2.46 19.12
C GLU A 230 -8.19 1.06 18.53
N ALA A 231 -7.66 0.08 19.26
CA ALA A 231 -7.81 -1.33 18.92
C ALA A 231 -8.57 -2.04 20.04
N GLY A 232 -9.79 -2.50 19.73
CA GLY A 232 -10.74 -2.98 20.71
C GLY A 232 -11.28 -4.37 20.41
N ASN A 233 -11.67 -5.05 21.48
CA ASN A 233 -12.28 -6.37 21.47
C ASN A 233 -13.62 -6.34 22.21
N LEU A 234 -14.73 -6.32 21.46
CA LEU A 234 -16.09 -6.50 21.99
C LEU A 234 -16.58 -7.95 21.89
N ASP A 235 -15.75 -8.88 21.43
CA ASP A 235 -16.09 -10.30 21.39
C ASP A 235 -16.04 -10.88 22.82
N GLY A 236 -16.75 -11.98 23.06
CA GLY A 236 -16.91 -12.57 24.40
C GLY A 236 -15.70 -13.31 24.95
N GLU A 237 -14.58 -13.32 24.23
CA GLU A 237 -13.35 -14.05 24.56
C GLU A 237 -12.14 -13.12 24.45
N THR A 238 -11.05 -13.45 25.15
CA THR A 238 -9.77 -12.71 25.04
C THR A 238 -9.10 -13.10 23.73
N GLU A 239 -8.60 -12.10 23.00
CA GLU A 239 -8.07 -12.29 21.65
C GLU A 239 -6.62 -11.83 21.54
N SER A 240 -5.76 -12.72 21.06
CA SER A 240 -4.40 -12.36 20.65
C SER A 240 -4.47 -11.58 19.34
N SER A 241 -4.00 -10.34 19.32
CA SER A 241 -4.15 -9.44 18.18
C SER A 241 -2.82 -8.84 17.75
N ALA A 242 -2.54 -8.81 16.44
CA ALA A 242 -1.43 -8.05 15.90
C ALA A 242 -1.92 -6.69 15.43
N ILE A 243 -1.34 -5.63 15.98
CA ILE A 243 -1.59 -4.25 15.56
C ILE A 243 -0.43 -3.80 14.68
N ILE A 244 -0.74 -3.48 13.42
CA ILE A 244 0.22 -3.06 12.40
C ILE A 244 -0.09 -1.63 12.00
N PHE A 245 0.92 -0.78 12.01
CA PHE A 245 0.83 0.61 11.59
C PHE A 245 1.56 0.80 10.28
N MET A 246 1.01 1.65 9.43
CA MET A 246 1.56 1.92 8.10
C MET A 246 1.50 3.41 7.78
N ASP A 247 2.51 3.87 7.06
CA ASP A 247 2.56 5.19 6.45
C ASP A 247 2.86 5.02 4.96
N ASN A 248 1.95 5.46 4.10
CA ASN A 248 2.01 5.26 2.65
C ASN A 248 2.23 3.78 2.27
N PHE A 249 1.56 2.88 3.01
CA PHE A 249 1.63 1.42 2.87
C PHE A 249 3.02 0.80 3.17
N GLU A 250 3.90 1.55 3.84
CA GLU A 250 5.10 1.03 4.48
C GLU A 250 4.86 0.82 5.97
N GLN A 251 5.18 -0.37 6.49
CA GLN A 251 5.03 -0.67 7.91
C GLN A 251 5.98 0.21 8.75
N ILE A 252 5.42 0.84 9.78
CA ILE A 252 6.15 1.70 10.71
C ILE A 252 6.09 1.14 12.13
N ASN A 253 7.15 1.38 12.90
CA ASN A 253 7.16 1.10 14.33
C ASN A 253 6.83 2.40 15.09
N LEU A 254 5.59 2.51 15.58
CA LEU A 254 5.14 3.68 16.34
C LEU A 254 5.69 3.72 17.76
N LEU A 255 5.90 2.57 18.40
CA LEU A 255 6.25 2.49 19.82
C LEU A 255 7.75 2.45 20.08
N ASN A 256 8.57 2.44 19.03
CA ASN A 256 10.04 2.46 19.10
C ASN A 256 10.63 1.39 20.04
N THR A 257 9.88 0.30 20.26
CA THR A 257 10.36 -0.86 21.01
C THR A 257 11.36 -1.60 20.12
N GLN A 258 12.54 -1.92 20.66
CA GLN A 258 13.64 -2.51 19.90
C GLN A 258 13.36 -3.94 19.38
N SER A 259 12.15 -4.46 19.54
CA SER A 259 11.86 -5.89 19.51
C SER A 259 10.76 -6.28 18.50
N TYR A 260 10.85 -5.77 17.27
CA TYR A 260 9.98 -6.09 16.11
C TYR A 260 8.74 -5.20 15.93
N PRO A 261 8.35 -4.86 14.68
CA PRO A 261 7.56 -3.65 14.34
C PRO A 261 6.03 -3.81 14.44
N TYR A 262 5.54 -4.78 15.21
CA TYR A 262 4.10 -5.00 15.43
C TYR A 262 3.85 -5.24 16.91
N ASP A 263 2.73 -4.72 17.40
CA ASP A 263 2.35 -4.86 18.80
C ASP A 263 1.39 -6.03 18.90
N LEU A 264 1.92 -7.20 19.28
CA LEU A 264 1.08 -8.31 19.68
C LEU A 264 0.50 -7.99 21.04
N VAL A 265 -0.82 -7.92 21.12
CA VAL A 265 -1.54 -7.57 22.33
C VAL A 265 -2.56 -8.66 22.62
N SER A 266 -2.61 -9.10 23.89
CA SER A 266 -3.74 -9.88 24.38
C SER A 266 -4.85 -8.90 24.73
N LEU A 267 -5.87 -8.77 23.88
CA LEU A 267 -7.01 -7.88 24.10
C LEU A 267 -8.10 -8.64 24.85
N ASP A 268 -8.30 -8.30 26.12
CA ASP A 268 -9.39 -8.85 26.94
C ASP A 268 -10.77 -8.52 26.34
N SER A 269 -11.75 -9.38 26.63
CA SER A 269 -13.14 -9.14 26.23
C SER A 269 -13.68 -7.84 26.86
N GLY A 270 -14.30 -6.99 26.03
CA GLY A 270 -14.79 -5.67 26.42
C GLY A 270 -13.70 -4.63 26.66
N LYS A 271 -12.46 -4.86 26.20
CA LYS A 271 -11.32 -3.96 26.39
C LYS A 271 -10.74 -3.42 25.08
N GLU A 272 -10.22 -2.21 25.13
CA GLU A 272 -9.45 -1.59 24.05
C GLU A 272 -8.15 -0.96 24.56
N ILE A 273 -7.19 -0.85 23.65
CA ILE A 273 -5.97 -0.06 23.85
C ILE A 273 -6.07 1.22 23.02
N MET A 274 -5.43 2.28 23.51
CA MET A 274 -5.30 3.55 22.80
C MET A 274 -3.82 3.87 22.57
N ILE A 275 -3.44 4.11 21.33
CA ILE A 275 -2.06 4.43 20.93
C ILE A 275 -2.04 5.82 20.31
N SER A 276 -1.27 6.74 20.91
CA SER A 276 -1.15 8.11 20.41
C SER A 276 -0.31 8.17 19.14
N LEU A 277 -0.78 8.95 18.15
CA LEU A 277 -0.05 9.22 16.92
C LEU A 277 0.76 10.51 16.97
N GLU A 278 0.71 11.28 18.06
CA GLU A 278 1.25 12.63 18.09
C GLU A 278 2.74 12.74 17.78
N GLU A 279 3.57 11.90 18.38
CA GLU A 279 5.02 11.96 18.17
C GLU A 279 5.38 11.61 16.72
N TYR A 280 4.66 10.65 16.14
CA TYR A 280 4.82 10.28 14.75
C TYR A 280 4.38 11.40 13.81
N LEU A 281 3.21 11.99 14.04
CA LEU A 281 2.70 13.11 13.25
C LEU A 281 3.62 14.33 13.31
N LYS A 282 4.19 14.65 14.49
CA LYS A 282 5.21 15.72 14.66
C LYS A 282 6.50 15.44 13.90
N LYS A 283 6.82 14.17 13.63
CA LYS A 283 8.01 13.78 12.86
C LYS A 283 7.78 13.96 11.37
N ILE A 284 6.66 13.45 10.85
CA ILE A 284 6.36 13.47 9.41
C ILE A 284 5.93 14.84 8.92
N SER A 285 5.30 15.68 9.76
CA SER A 285 4.94 17.07 9.41
C SER A 285 6.11 17.96 8.97
N LYS A 286 7.35 17.50 9.19
CA LYS A 286 8.56 18.23 8.78
C LYS A 286 8.90 18.07 7.31
N ASP A 287 8.38 17.05 6.62
CA ASP A 287 8.77 16.76 5.24
C ASP A 287 7.84 17.39 4.17
N ASN A 288 6.71 17.99 4.58
CA ASN A 288 5.70 18.61 3.72
C ASN A 288 5.15 17.69 2.62
N LYS A 289 5.18 16.37 2.83
CA LYS A 289 4.57 15.38 1.96
C LYS A 289 3.20 14.93 2.51
N PRO A 290 2.28 14.48 1.64
CA PRO A 290 1.08 13.81 2.11
C PRO A 290 1.44 12.43 2.70
N HIS A 291 0.82 12.08 3.82
CA HIS A 291 0.97 10.78 4.47
C HIS A 291 -0.39 10.09 4.59
N GLU A 292 -0.47 8.88 4.06
CA GLU A 292 -1.60 7.99 4.23
C GLU A 292 -1.33 7.05 5.40
N ILE A 293 -1.96 7.34 6.54
CA ILE A 293 -1.78 6.55 7.76
C ILE A 293 -2.86 5.48 7.79
N SER A 294 -2.41 4.23 7.84
CA SER A 294 -3.28 3.07 7.89
C SER A 294 -2.93 2.19 9.08
N ALA A 295 -3.92 1.47 9.60
CA ALA A 295 -3.70 0.50 10.64
C ALA A 295 -4.52 -0.76 10.40
N ILE A 296 -3.92 -1.90 10.74
CA ILE A 296 -4.51 -3.22 10.61
C ILE A 296 -4.54 -3.87 12.00
N CYS A 297 -5.66 -4.48 12.35
CA CYS A 297 -5.76 -5.39 13.50
C CYS A 297 -6.07 -6.79 12.99
N ILE A 298 -5.12 -7.71 13.17
CA ILE A 298 -5.29 -9.12 12.84
C ILE A 298 -5.64 -9.85 14.11
N ARG A 299 -6.87 -10.36 14.22
CA ARG A 299 -7.31 -11.15 15.37
C ARG A 299 -6.82 -12.58 15.29
N LYS A 300 -6.69 -13.19 16.47
CA LYS A 300 -6.08 -14.51 16.65
C LYS A 300 -4.74 -14.54 15.92
N ALA A 301 -3.98 -13.49 16.15
CA ALA A 301 -2.58 -13.45 15.82
C ALA A 301 -1.88 -14.51 16.67
N GLY A 302 -1.00 -15.29 16.04
CA GLY A 302 -0.54 -16.54 16.58
C GLY A 302 -0.87 -17.70 15.65
N ILE A 303 -0.07 -18.75 15.75
CA ILE A 303 -0.27 -19.99 15.02
C ILE A 303 -0.48 -21.09 16.05
N ASP A 304 -1.74 -21.45 16.30
CA ASP A 304 -2.11 -22.57 17.17
C ASP A 304 -2.70 -23.70 16.31
N GLY A 305 -1.94 -24.78 16.14
CA GLY A 305 -2.29 -25.86 15.20
C GLY A 305 -2.26 -25.42 13.73
N ASP A 306 -3.18 -25.99 12.93
CA ASP A 306 -3.30 -25.76 11.48
C ASP A 306 -4.65 -25.10 11.11
N ILE A 307 -5.37 -24.56 12.11
CA ILE A 307 -6.73 -24.03 11.92
C ILE A 307 -6.72 -22.52 12.14
N TYR A 308 -7.06 -21.79 11.08
CA TYR A 308 -7.35 -20.37 11.19
C TYR A 308 -8.72 -20.10 11.76
N LYS A 309 -8.74 -19.16 12.70
CA LYS A 309 -9.95 -18.48 13.17
C LYS A 309 -9.50 -17.06 13.34
N GLY A 310 -10.17 -16.05 12.82
CA GLY A 310 -9.83 -14.65 13.12
C GLY A 310 -10.05 -13.71 11.95
N GLY A 311 -10.74 -12.60 12.20
CA GLY A 311 -10.93 -11.54 11.22
C GLY A 311 -9.70 -10.63 11.11
N VAL A 312 -9.56 -10.00 9.96
CA VAL A 312 -8.62 -8.90 9.74
C VAL A 312 -9.43 -7.62 9.61
N PHE A 313 -9.10 -6.61 10.42
CA PHE A 313 -9.78 -5.32 10.46
C PHE A 313 -8.84 -4.25 9.93
N PHE A 314 -9.38 -3.29 9.19
CA PHE A 314 -8.64 -2.22 8.55
C PHE A 314 -9.21 -0.85 8.93
N THR A 315 -8.32 0.12 9.05
CA THR A 315 -8.67 1.53 9.07
C THR A 315 -7.60 2.31 8.30
N GLN A 316 -8.02 3.33 7.56
CA GLN A 316 -7.10 4.21 6.84
C GLN A 316 -7.57 5.66 6.92
N ARG A 317 -6.63 6.58 7.09
CA ARG A 317 -6.86 8.02 7.03
C ARG A 317 -5.68 8.70 6.37
N ILE A 318 -5.98 9.51 5.37
CA ILE A 318 -4.99 10.46 4.85
C ILE A 318 -4.86 11.59 5.87
N LEU A 319 -3.69 11.68 6.49
CA LEU A 319 -3.33 12.75 7.42
C LEU A 319 -2.36 13.65 6.66
N SER A 320 -2.91 14.59 5.89
CA SER A 320 -2.11 15.60 5.18
C SER A 320 -1.94 16.84 6.04
N ASP A 321 -0.73 17.38 6.07
CA ASP A 321 -0.36 18.64 6.71
C ASP A 321 -1.02 19.89 6.10
N THR A 322 -1.88 19.76 5.08
CA THR A 322 -2.77 20.83 4.66
C THR A 322 -3.96 20.99 5.61
N TYR A 323 -3.68 21.05 6.91
CA TYR A 323 -4.46 21.83 7.85
C TYR A 323 -3.86 23.25 7.86
N THR A 324 -4.07 23.98 6.77
CA THR A 324 -4.08 25.45 6.88
C THR A 324 -5.46 25.82 7.40
N GLU A 325 -5.47 26.39 8.60
CA GLU A 325 -6.52 27.14 9.30
C GLU A 325 -7.88 27.33 8.62
#